data_AF-W7MYT1-F1
#
_entry.id   AF-W7MYT1-F1
#
_cell.length_a   1.000
_cell.length_b   1.000
_cell.length_c   1.000
_cell.angle_alpha   90.00
_cell.angle_beta   90.00
_cell.angle_gamma   90.00
#
_symmetry.space_group_name_H-M   'P 1'
#
loop_
_entity.id
_entity.type
_entity.pdbx_description
1 polymer ?
#
loop_
_entity_poly.entity_id
_entity_poly.type
_entity_poly.pdbx_seq_one_letter_code
_entity_poly.pdbx_strand_id
1 'polypeptide(L)'
;MLISILGSSVIVLYGFNDQGLGHDCNSKYSASCDTVFTARSTAFTTMTWDFLLFAWQLVDFRRSFFAEIFEKGGSFKAWTKRLWKNPFLFWSVTLSTVLIPPTLYIPVINHVVFMHNPITWEWAVIFIAVGVFFAGAEGYKWAKRVYFRRTVAKEFRKDITDVELYAFGRYMDGSEDGSESNCDVGKKC
;
A
#
# COMPACT_ATOMS: atom_id res chain seq x y z
N MET A 1 -4.63 -2.69 -5.90
CA MET A 1 -4.32 -2.35 -7.29
C MET A 1 -5.05 -3.28 -8.24
N LEU A 2 -4.67 -4.55 -8.39
CA LEU A 2 -5.43 -5.44 -9.30
C LEU A 2 -6.89 -5.62 -8.85
N ILE A 3 -7.14 -5.78 -7.55
CA ILE A 3 -8.49 -5.88 -6.98
C ILE A 3 -9.30 -4.60 -7.23
N SER A 4 -8.70 -3.42 -7.07
CA SER A 4 -9.38 -2.14 -7.28
C SER A 4 -9.71 -1.92 -8.76
N ILE A 5 -8.78 -2.20 -9.67
CA ILE A 5 -8.95 -2.02 -11.12
C ILE A 5 -9.96 -3.02 -11.70
N LEU A 6 -9.81 -4.31 -11.39
CA LEU A 6 -10.75 -5.33 -11.88
C LEU A 6 -12.11 -5.18 -11.21
N GLY A 7 -12.13 -4.88 -9.92
CA GLY A 7 -13.38 -4.66 -9.18
C GLY A 7 -14.19 -3.51 -9.76
N SER A 8 -13.57 -2.33 -9.99
CA SER A 8 -14.28 -1.18 -10.54
C SER A 8 -14.80 -1.44 -11.96
N SER A 9 -13.98 -2.03 -12.83
CA SER A 9 -14.37 -2.34 -14.21
C SER A 9 -15.45 -3.42 -14.31
N VAL A 10 -15.39 -4.47 -13.48
CA VAL A 10 -16.43 -5.52 -13.42
C VAL A 10 -17.74 -4.97 -12.89
N ILE A 11 -17.72 -4.12 -11.86
CA ILE A 11 -18.93 -3.48 -11.31
C ILE A 11 -19.60 -2.61 -12.36
N VAL A 12 -18.83 -1.84 -13.14
CA VAL A 12 -19.39 -0.97 -14.19
C VAL A 12 -19.89 -1.79 -15.38
N LEU A 13 -19.18 -2.86 -15.74
CA LEU A 13 -19.52 -3.69 -16.89
C LEU A 13 -20.78 -4.56 -16.66
N TYR A 14 -20.92 -5.13 -15.46
CA TYR A 14 -21.99 -6.10 -15.15
C TYR A 14 -22.95 -5.67 -14.04
N GLY A 15 -22.57 -4.72 -13.19
CA GLY A 15 -23.35 -4.38 -11.99
C GLY A 15 -24.57 -3.52 -12.25
N PHE A 16 -24.51 -2.60 -13.23
CA PHE A 16 -25.55 -1.61 -13.49
C PHE A 16 -25.90 -1.49 -14.98
N ASN A 17 -25.69 -2.57 -15.73
CA ASN A 17 -25.89 -2.57 -17.16
C ASN A 17 -27.13 -3.40 -17.54
N ASP A 18 -28.19 -2.72 -17.94
CA ASP A 18 -29.41 -3.34 -18.49
C ASP A 18 -29.29 -3.62 -20.00
N GLN A 19 -28.22 -3.14 -20.64
CA GLN A 19 -27.96 -3.24 -22.07
C GLN A 19 -26.87 -4.29 -22.30
N GLY A 20 -26.96 -5.09 -23.37
CA GLY A 20 -25.92 -6.08 -23.66
C GLY A 20 -24.51 -5.49 -23.87
N LEU A 21 -23.50 -6.33 -24.05
CA LEU A 21 -22.10 -5.91 -24.26
C LEU A 21 -21.80 -5.34 -25.67
N GLY A 22 -22.82 -5.19 -26.52
CA GLY A 22 -22.67 -4.76 -27.92
C GLY A 22 -21.96 -5.80 -28.80
N HIS A 23 -21.69 -5.42 -30.06
CA HIS A 23 -20.95 -6.25 -31.01
C HIS A 23 -19.78 -5.45 -31.62
N ASP A 24 -18.61 -6.08 -31.72
CA ASP A 24 -17.38 -5.50 -32.30
C ASP A 24 -16.89 -4.18 -31.66
N CYS A 25 -17.04 -4.06 -30.34
CA CYS A 25 -16.64 -2.88 -29.56
C CYS A 25 -15.11 -2.66 -29.42
N ASN A 26 -14.28 -3.52 -30.03
CA ASN A 26 -12.83 -3.32 -30.10
C ASN A 26 -12.42 -2.52 -31.34
N SER A 27 -13.24 -2.53 -32.40
CA SER A 27 -12.87 -1.98 -33.70
C SER A 27 -13.46 -0.59 -33.93
N LYS A 28 -14.71 -0.37 -33.51
CA LYS A 28 -15.43 0.89 -33.71
C LYS A 28 -16.32 1.22 -32.52
N TYR A 29 -16.49 2.51 -32.29
CA TYR A 29 -17.50 3.00 -31.37
C TYR A 29 -18.91 2.81 -31.96
N SER A 30 -19.82 2.28 -31.14
CA SER A 30 -21.26 2.22 -31.42
C SER A 30 -22.03 2.47 -30.14
N ALA A 31 -23.27 2.96 -30.22
CA ALA A 31 -24.11 3.20 -29.04
C ALA A 31 -24.34 1.92 -28.21
N SER A 32 -24.31 0.74 -28.84
CA SER A 32 -24.42 -0.54 -28.13
C SER A 32 -23.19 -0.90 -27.28
N CYS A 33 -22.07 -0.19 -27.47
CA CYS A 33 -20.79 -0.41 -26.80
C CYS A 33 -20.51 0.60 -25.68
N ASP A 34 -21.45 1.50 -25.39
CA ASP A 34 -21.24 2.57 -24.40
C ASP A 34 -20.78 2.03 -23.05
N THR A 35 -21.37 0.92 -22.63
CA THR A 35 -21.08 0.26 -21.34
C THR A 35 -19.67 -0.29 -21.29
N VAL A 36 -19.19 -0.90 -22.37
CA VAL A 36 -17.82 -1.40 -22.51
C VAL A 36 -16.83 -0.23 -22.51
N PHE A 37 -17.13 0.85 -23.22
CA PHE A 37 -16.26 2.03 -23.29
C PHE A 37 -16.21 2.78 -21.95
N THR A 38 -17.31 2.81 -21.19
CA THR A 38 -17.35 3.32 -19.82
C THR A 38 -16.58 2.41 -18.84
N ALA A 39 -16.68 1.08 -19.00
CA ALA A 39 -15.89 0.14 -18.20
C ALA A 39 -14.37 0.27 -18.47
N ARG A 40 -13.97 0.57 -19.71
CA ARG A 40 -12.57 0.88 -20.06
C ARG A 40 -12.11 2.19 -19.44
N SER A 41 -12.92 3.24 -19.55
CA SER A 41 -12.56 4.55 -18.99
C SER A 41 -12.44 4.50 -17.47
N THR A 42 -13.31 3.76 -16.79
CA THR A 42 -13.23 3.54 -15.33
C THR A 42 -12.01 2.71 -14.93
N ALA A 43 -11.64 1.67 -15.70
CA ALA A 43 -10.42 0.91 -15.49
C ALA A 43 -9.17 1.79 -15.65
N PHE A 44 -9.09 2.56 -16.73
CA PHE A 44 -7.99 3.50 -17.01
C PHE A 44 -7.85 4.55 -15.90
N THR A 45 -8.97 5.14 -15.48
CA THR A 45 -9.00 6.15 -14.41
C THR A 45 -8.55 5.56 -13.08
N THR A 46 -9.11 4.41 -12.70
CA THR A 46 -8.75 3.71 -11.44
C THR A 46 -7.27 3.32 -11.44
N MET A 47 -6.78 2.72 -12.53
CA MET A 47 -5.38 2.33 -12.67
C MET A 47 -4.44 3.52 -12.55
N THR A 48 -4.74 4.61 -13.25
CA THR A 48 -3.86 5.78 -13.24
C THR A 48 -3.85 6.44 -11.87
N TRP A 49 -5.02 6.62 -11.25
CA TRP A 49 -5.11 7.18 -9.90
C TRP A 49 -4.40 6.30 -8.86
N ASP A 50 -4.58 4.99 -8.92
CA ASP A 50 -3.88 4.05 -8.04
C ASP A 50 -2.35 4.21 -8.18
N PHE A 51 -1.81 4.27 -9.40
CA PHE A 51 -0.36 4.46 -9.60
C PHE A 51 0.15 5.80 -9.10
N LEU A 52 -0.58 6.88 -9.36
CA LEU A 52 -0.23 8.23 -8.92
C LEU A 52 -0.21 8.34 -7.40
N LEU A 53 -1.24 7.81 -6.74
CA LEU A 53 -1.33 7.78 -5.29
C LEU A 53 -0.33 6.79 -4.68
N PHE A 54 -0.02 5.69 -5.36
CA PHE A 54 1.03 4.76 -4.95
C PHE A 54 2.40 5.42 -4.96
N ALA A 55 2.71 6.27 -5.96
CA ALA A 55 3.97 7.00 -5.99
C ALA A 55 4.18 7.85 -4.73
N TRP A 56 3.13 8.51 -4.24
CA TRP A 56 3.16 9.22 -2.96
C TRP A 56 3.22 8.28 -1.75
N GLN A 57 2.57 7.11 -1.82
CA GLN A 57 2.64 6.08 -0.77
C GLN A 57 4.06 5.54 -0.58
N LEU A 58 4.85 5.47 -1.67
CA LEU A 58 6.22 4.95 -1.70
C LEU A 58 7.27 5.93 -1.18
N VAL A 59 6.95 7.22 -1.01
CA VAL A 59 7.88 8.21 -0.45
C VAL A 59 8.38 7.78 0.93
N ASP A 60 7.49 7.19 1.74
CA ASP A 60 7.85 6.64 3.05
C ASP A 60 7.33 5.21 3.21
N PHE A 61 8.24 4.24 3.14
CA PHE A 61 7.92 2.83 3.33
C PHE A 61 7.51 2.47 4.77
N ARG A 62 7.92 3.28 5.76
CA ARG A 62 7.69 3.00 7.20
C ARG A 62 6.53 3.80 7.80
N ARG A 63 6.36 5.06 7.40
CA ARG A 63 5.29 5.92 7.92
C ARG A 63 4.01 5.72 7.11
N SER A 64 2.87 5.78 7.81
CA SER A 64 1.56 5.82 7.15
C SER A 64 1.43 7.14 6.40
N PHE A 65 0.82 7.11 5.23
CA PHE A 65 0.60 8.30 4.41
C PHE A 65 -0.33 9.30 5.07
N PHE A 66 -1.29 8.80 5.86
CA PHE A 66 -2.22 9.60 6.63
C PHE A 66 -1.78 9.84 8.08
N ALA A 67 -0.59 9.39 8.49
CA ALA A 67 -0.10 9.56 9.86
C ALA A 67 -0.15 11.03 10.31
N GLU A 68 0.24 11.95 9.43
CA GLU A 68 0.32 13.38 9.75
C GLU A 68 -1.04 14.06 9.87
N ILE A 69 -2.10 13.42 9.39
CA ILE A 69 -3.49 13.89 9.52
C ILE A 69 -4.11 13.35 10.81
N PHE A 70 -3.83 12.09 11.16
CA PHE A 70 -4.49 11.40 12.28
C PHE A 70 -3.72 11.41 13.61
N GLU A 71 -2.44 11.81 13.65
CA GLU A 71 -1.70 12.00 14.90
C GLU A 71 -2.19 13.23 15.69
N LYS A 72 -2.05 13.21 17.04
CA LYS A 72 -2.45 14.33 17.92
C LYS A 72 -1.74 15.62 17.48
N GLY A 73 -2.51 16.63 17.05
CA GLY A 73 -2.00 17.90 16.52
C GLY A 73 -1.81 17.92 15.00
N GLY A 74 -2.21 16.86 14.30
CA GLY A 74 -2.19 16.76 12.85
C GLY A 74 -3.05 17.82 12.18
N SER A 75 -2.51 18.45 11.14
CA SER A 75 -3.22 19.41 10.30
C SER A 75 -3.04 19.01 8.85
N PHE A 76 -4.11 19.16 8.04
CA PHE A 76 -4.02 18.95 6.60
C PHE A 76 -2.87 19.76 5.99
N LYS A 77 -2.63 20.98 6.50
CA LYS A 77 -1.52 21.86 6.08
C LYS A 77 -0.14 21.25 6.34
N ALA A 78 0.04 20.50 7.43
CA ALA A 78 1.29 19.82 7.73
C ALA A 78 1.54 18.68 6.73
N TRP A 79 0.50 17.89 6.44
CA TRP A 79 0.55 16.84 5.42
C TRP A 79 0.88 17.40 4.02
N THR A 80 0.26 18.50 3.59
CA THR A 80 0.57 19.12 2.29
C THR A 80 1.99 19.67 2.26
N LYS A 81 2.44 20.32 3.35
CA LYS A 81 3.81 20.82 3.48
C LYS A 81 4.85 19.70 3.36
N ARG A 82 4.54 18.52 3.90
CA ARG A 82 5.37 17.32 3.77
C ARG A 82 5.45 16.84 2.32
N LEU A 83 4.34 16.80 1.59
CA LEU A 83 4.34 16.42 0.16
C LEU A 83 5.12 17.43 -0.70
N TRP A 84 5.05 18.72 -0.35
CA TRP A 84 5.79 19.78 -1.02
C TRP A 84 7.31 19.76 -0.80
N LYS A 85 7.84 18.94 0.12
CA LYS A 85 9.29 18.80 0.31
C LYS A 85 10.01 18.27 -0.94
N ASN A 86 9.30 17.49 -1.78
CA ASN A 86 9.78 17.07 -3.08
C ASN A 86 8.90 17.69 -4.17
N PRO A 87 9.25 18.89 -4.68
CA PRO A 87 8.43 19.59 -5.65
C PRO A 87 8.31 18.82 -6.97
N PHE A 88 9.34 18.08 -7.39
CA PHE A 88 9.31 17.29 -8.62
C PHE A 88 8.25 16.17 -8.55
N LEU A 89 8.24 15.41 -7.45
CA LEU A 89 7.23 14.37 -7.24
C LEU A 89 5.83 14.95 -7.06
N PHE A 90 5.71 16.08 -6.34
CA PHE A 90 4.42 16.72 -6.15
C PHE A 90 3.81 17.19 -7.48
N TRP A 91 4.59 17.91 -8.29
CA TRP A 91 4.11 18.45 -9.55
C TRP A 91 3.85 17.37 -10.60
N SER A 92 4.70 16.35 -10.71
CA SER A 92 4.45 15.23 -11.64
C SER A 92 3.14 14.53 -11.34
N VAL A 93 2.90 14.16 -10.08
CA VAL A 93 1.66 13.47 -9.66
C VAL A 93 0.43 14.36 -9.84
N THR A 94 0.54 15.64 -9.46
CA THR A 94 -0.58 16.60 -9.57
C THR A 94 -0.94 16.88 -11.03
N LEU A 95 0.04 17.13 -11.89
CA LEU A 95 -0.20 17.36 -13.32
C LEU A 95 -0.81 16.14 -14.00
N SER A 96 -0.32 14.94 -13.69
CA SER A 96 -0.91 13.70 -14.22
C SER A 96 -2.35 13.49 -13.76
N THR A 97 -2.68 13.84 -12.50
CA THR A 97 -4.06 13.73 -11.99
C THR A 97 -4.99 14.71 -12.71
N VAL A 98 -4.55 15.94 -12.93
CA VAL A 98 -5.32 17.00 -13.63
C VAL A 98 -5.47 16.70 -15.12
N LEU A 99 -4.57 15.93 -15.73
CA LEU A 99 -4.65 15.54 -17.13
C LEU A 99 -5.73 14.48 -17.40
N ILE A 100 -6.17 13.73 -16.38
CA ILE A 100 -7.17 12.66 -16.55
C ILE A 100 -8.54 13.18 -17.03
N PRO A 101 -9.19 14.17 -16.39
CA PRO A 101 -10.49 14.65 -16.87
C PRO A 101 -10.46 15.16 -18.33
N PRO A 102 -9.45 15.94 -18.79
CA PRO A 102 -9.32 16.28 -20.21
C PRO A 102 -9.31 15.07 -21.15
N THR A 103 -8.63 13.97 -20.78
CA THR A 103 -8.59 12.77 -21.63
C THR A 103 -9.94 12.06 -21.75
N LEU A 104 -10.82 12.23 -20.75
CA LEU A 104 -12.13 11.57 -20.68
C LEU A 104 -13.26 12.39 -21.35
N TYR A 105 -13.18 13.71 -21.30
CA TYR A 105 -14.28 14.58 -21.75
C TYR A 105 -14.06 15.23 -23.12
N ILE A 106 -12.87 15.14 -23.70
CA ILE A 106 -12.60 15.67 -25.06
C ILE A 106 -12.97 14.57 -26.10
N PRO A 107 -14.08 14.73 -26.85
CA PRO A 107 -14.71 13.63 -27.59
C PRO A 107 -13.85 13.05 -28.73
N VAL A 108 -13.04 13.89 -29.38
CA VAL A 108 -12.15 13.45 -30.47
C VAL A 108 -11.05 12.52 -29.95
N ILE A 109 -10.52 12.83 -28.77
CA ILE A 109 -9.45 12.06 -28.14
C ILE A 109 -10.03 10.78 -27.51
N ASN A 110 -11.19 10.92 -26.86
CA ASN A 110 -11.87 9.87 -26.11
C ASN A 110 -12.28 8.67 -27.00
N HIS A 111 -13.01 8.89 -28.09
CA HIS A 111 -13.60 7.79 -28.87
C HIS A 111 -12.68 7.20 -29.95
N VAL A 112 -11.73 7.98 -30.48
CA VAL A 112 -10.89 7.54 -31.62
C VAL A 112 -9.54 6.99 -31.17
N VAL A 113 -8.88 7.65 -30.21
CA VAL A 113 -7.52 7.27 -29.78
C VAL A 113 -7.57 6.32 -28.59
N PHE A 114 -8.38 6.64 -27.57
CA PHE A 114 -8.42 5.88 -26.34
C PHE A 114 -9.58 4.86 -26.24
N MET A 115 -10.59 4.97 -27.11
CA MET A 115 -11.80 4.15 -27.08
C MET A 115 -12.47 4.11 -25.70
N HIS A 116 -12.74 5.31 -25.17
CA HIS A 116 -13.34 5.56 -23.87
C HIS A 116 -14.67 6.31 -24.03
N ASN A 117 -15.51 6.26 -22.99
CA ASN A 117 -16.75 7.03 -22.85
C ASN A 117 -16.64 7.95 -21.62
N PRO A 118 -17.27 9.14 -21.60
CA PRO A 118 -17.21 10.01 -20.44
C PRO A 118 -17.94 9.37 -19.26
N ILE A 119 -17.40 9.62 -18.07
CA ILE A 119 -17.85 9.04 -16.81
C ILE A 119 -18.72 10.05 -16.07
N THR A 120 -19.83 9.61 -15.47
CA THR A 120 -20.74 10.48 -14.71
C THR A 120 -20.87 10.02 -13.27
N TRP A 121 -21.65 8.98 -13.01
CA TRP A 121 -21.88 8.43 -11.67
C TRP A 121 -20.81 7.41 -11.28
N GLU A 122 -20.12 6.81 -12.27
CA GLU A 122 -19.09 5.78 -12.05
C GLU A 122 -17.86 6.35 -11.34
N TRP A 123 -17.75 7.69 -11.24
CA TRP A 123 -16.81 8.37 -10.32
C TRP A 123 -16.93 7.85 -8.89
N ALA A 124 -18.14 7.57 -8.40
CA ALA A 124 -18.33 7.01 -7.07
C ALA A 124 -17.65 5.64 -6.92
N VAL A 125 -17.74 4.78 -7.94
CA VAL A 125 -17.07 3.48 -7.98
C VAL A 125 -15.56 3.64 -7.96
N ILE A 126 -15.02 4.61 -8.71
CA ILE A 126 -13.58 4.93 -8.73
C ILE A 126 -13.11 5.37 -7.35
N PHE A 127 -13.82 6.29 -6.69
CA PHE A 127 -13.45 6.74 -5.33
C PHE A 127 -13.45 5.60 -4.32
N ILE A 128 -14.42 4.69 -4.38
CA ILE A 128 -14.48 3.50 -3.53
C ILE A 128 -13.30 2.57 -3.83
N ALA A 129 -13.00 2.31 -5.11
CA ALA A 129 -11.89 1.46 -5.53
C ALA A 129 -10.53 2.00 -5.06
N VAL A 130 -10.31 3.31 -5.16
CA VAL A 130 -9.13 4.00 -4.64
C VAL A 130 -9.07 3.89 -3.11
N GLY A 131 -10.21 4.01 -2.42
CA GLY A 131 -10.30 3.79 -0.98
C GLY A 131 -9.88 2.36 -0.58
N VAL A 132 -10.33 1.36 -1.31
CA VAL A 132 -9.92 -0.06 -1.11
C VAL A 132 -8.41 -0.22 -1.34
N PHE A 133 -7.85 0.45 -2.37
CA PHE A 133 -6.42 0.46 -2.60
C PHE A 133 -5.64 1.05 -1.41
N PHE A 134 -6.05 2.20 -0.89
CA PHE A 134 -5.43 2.81 0.29
C PHE A 134 -5.55 1.93 1.53
N ALA A 135 -6.71 1.33 1.78
CA ALA A 135 -6.92 0.42 2.90
C ALA A 135 -5.95 -0.78 2.82
N GLY A 136 -5.78 -1.36 1.63
CA GLY A 136 -4.80 -2.44 1.42
C GLY A 136 -3.36 -1.99 1.63
N ALA A 137 -2.98 -0.83 1.10
CA ALA A 137 -1.62 -0.30 1.21
C ALA A 137 -1.25 0.08 2.66
N GLU A 138 -2.16 0.75 3.37
CA GLU A 138 -2.01 1.10 4.78
C GLU A 138 -2.07 -0.13 5.68
N GLY A 139 -2.98 -1.07 5.40
CA GLY A 139 -3.07 -2.36 6.09
C GLY A 139 -1.76 -3.14 6.01
N TYR A 140 -1.13 -3.19 4.84
CA TYR A 140 0.18 -3.82 4.65
C TYR A 140 1.30 -3.12 5.44
N LYS A 141 1.34 -1.78 5.43
CA LYS A 141 2.30 -1.02 6.25
C LYS A 141 2.09 -1.25 7.74
N TRP A 142 0.84 -1.28 8.19
CA TRP A 142 0.49 -1.58 9.57
C TRP A 142 0.90 -3.00 9.97
N ALA A 143 0.61 -4.00 9.14
CA ALA A 143 1.01 -5.37 9.35
C ALA A 143 2.55 -5.51 9.48
N LYS A 144 3.32 -4.85 8.60
CA LYS A 144 4.78 -4.81 8.72
C LYS A 144 5.24 -4.16 10.02
N ARG A 145 4.62 -3.05 10.44
CA ARG A 145 4.95 -2.39 11.71
C ARG A 145 4.70 -3.31 12.90
N VAL A 146 3.59 -4.05 12.91
CA VAL A 146 3.27 -5.02 13.96
C VAL A 146 4.26 -6.19 13.95
N TYR A 147 4.59 -6.71 12.77
CA TYR A 147 5.57 -7.79 12.61
C TYR A 147 6.93 -7.38 13.17
N PHE A 148 7.54 -6.29 12.68
CA PHE A 148 8.85 -5.84 13.14
C PHE A 148 8.89 -5.51 14.63
N ARG A 149 7.83 -4.92 15.21
CA ARG A 149 7.75 -4.70 16.66
C ARG A 149 7.81 -5.99 17.47
N ARG A 150 7.22 -7.08 16.96
CA ARG A 150 7.20 -8.38 17.63
C ARG A 150 8.50 -9.15 17.43
N THR A 151 9.09 -9.09 16.24
CA THR A 151 10.32 -9.85 15.92
C THR A 151 11.57 -9.17 16.49
N VAL A 152 11.73 -7.86 16.29
CA VAL A 152 12.89 -7.12 16.83
C VAL A 152 12.91 -7.14 18.35
N ALA A 153 11.75 -7.05 19.01
CA ALA A 153 11.68 -7.15 20.47
C ALA A 153 12.06 -8.55 20.98
N LYS A 154 11.81 -9.62 20.20
CA LYS A 154 12.22 -10.99 20.55
C LYS A 154 13.72 -11.18 20.32
N GLU A 155 14.24 -10.69 19.20
CA GLU A 155 15.67 -10.75 18.85
C GLU A 155 16.51 -10.02 19.89
N PHE A 156 16.17 -8.76 20.21
CA PHE A 156 16.87 -7.98 21.24
C PHE A 156 16.77 -8.62 22.63
N ARG A 157 15.60 -9.19 22.99
CA ARG A 157 15.45 -9.90 24.27
C ARG A 157 16.34 -11.14 24.32
N LYS A 158 16.44 -11.88 23.23
CA LYS A 158 17.31 -13.08 23.14
C LYS A 158 18.78 -12.68 23.28
N ASP A 159 19.21 -11.65 22.56
CA ASP A 159 20.59 -11.13 22.61
C ASP A 159 20.97 -10.68 24.04
N ILE A 160 20.08 -9.96 24.74
CA ILE A 160 20.28 -9.60 26.15
C ILE A 160 20.39 -10.86 27.03
N THR A 161 19.55 -11.87 26.81
CA THR A 161 19.57 -13.12 27.60
C THR A 161 20.87 -13.90 27.38
N ASP A 162 21.36 -13.96 26.14
CA ASP A 162 22.62 -14.63 25.78
C ASP A 162 23.82 -13.91 26.42
N VAL A 163 23.80 -12.56 26.45
CA VAL A 163 24.82 -11.75 27.15
C VAL A 163 24.78 -11.97 28.67
N GLU A 164 23.59 -12.01 29.28
CA GLU A 164 23.45 -12.30 30.72
C GLU A 164 23.97 -13.70 31.07
N LEU A 165 23.63 -14.72 30.28
CA LEU A 165 24.16 -16.08 30.45
C LEU A 165 25.69 -16.12 30.36
N TYR A 166 26.29 -15.40 29.41
CA TYR A 166 27.75 -15.32 29.31
C TYR A 166 28.39 -14.59 30.49
N ALA A 167 27.80 -13.48 30.95
CA ALA A 167 28.33 -12.68 32.05
C ALA A 167 28.19 -13.38 33.42
N PHE A 168 27.04 -13.99 33.69
CA PHE A 168 26.73 -14.62 34.98
C PHE A 168 27.08 -16.11 35.05
N GLY A 169 27.17 -16.81 33.91
CA GLY A 169 27.55 -18.22 33.85
C GLY A 169 28.91 -18.49 34.51
N ARG A 170 29.84 -17.53 34.39
CA ARG A 170 31.18 -17.63 35.00
C ARG A 170 31.19 -17.55 36.53
N TYR A 171 30.14 -16.99 37.14
CA TYR A 171 29.99 -16.92 38.60
C TYR A 171 29.26 -18.15 39.16
N MET A 172 28.30 -18.70 38.41
CA MET A 172 27.56 -19.90 38.82
C MET A 172 28.44 -21.15 38.78
N ASP A 173 29.33 -21.27 37.79
CA ASP A 173 30.25 -22.41 37.63
C ASP A 173 31.35 -22.47 38.72
N GLY A 174 31.65 -21.33 39.36
CA GLY A 174 32.62 -21.26 40.47
C GLY A 174 32.03 -21.57 41.85
N SER A 175 30.73 -21.89 41.93
CA SER A 175 30.00 -22.04 43.20
C SER A 175 29.58 -23.48 43.52
N GLU A 176 29.80 -24.44 42.63
CA GLU A 176 29.45 -25.87 42.82
C GLU A 176 30.60 -26.76 43.36
N ASP A 177 31.75 -26.20 43.75
CA ASP A 177 32.80 -26.95 44.49
C ASP A 177 32.62 -26.80 46.01
N GLY A 178 31.52 -27.34 46.55
CA GLY A 178 31.14 -27.06 47.93
C GLY A 178 30.38 -28.15 48.69
N SER A 179 30.60 -29.45 48.45
CA SER A 179 30.33 -30.63 49.33
C SER A 179 30.46 -31.91 48.46
N GLU A 180 31.22 -32.98 48.73
CA GLU A 180 31.43 -33.78 49.95
C GLU A 180 32.66 -34.73 49.80
N SER A 181 33.35 -34.98 50.93
CA SER A 181 34.09 -36.21 51.34
C SER A 181 35.34 -36.75 50.59
N ASN A 182 36.50 -36.52 51.21
CA ASN A 182 37.54 -37.48 51.64
C ASN A 182 37.96 -38.67 50.73
N CYS A 183 39.20 -38.66 50.20
CA CYS A 183 40.26 -39.65 50.50
C CYS A 183 41.52 -39.54 49.59
N ASP A 184 42.66 -39.72 50.25
CA ASP A 184 44.00 -40.19 49.83
C ASP A 184 44.91 -39.40 48.87
N VAL A 185 45.84 -38.69 49.52
CA VAL A 185 47.31 -38.80 49.41
C VAL A 185 47.88 -39.58 48.19
N GLY A 186 48.42 -38.82 47.24
CA GLY A 186 49.77 -39.06 46.70
C GLY A 186 49.91 -39.63 45.29
N LYS A 187 50.22 -38.77 44.30
CA LYS A 187 51.45 -38.78 43.47
C LYS A 187 51.38 -37.77 42.32
N LYS A 188 52.48 -37.02 42.21
CA LYS A 188 53.04 -36.15 41.15
C LYS A 188 52.14 -35.73 39.95
N CYS A 189 52.12 -34.40 39.80
CA CYS A 189 51.86 -33.53 38.63
C CYS A 189 51.39 -34.18 37.33
#